data_AF-A0A3D8S1S8-F1
#
_entry.id   AF-A0A3D8S1S8-F1
#
_cell.length_a   1.000
_cell.length_b   1.000
_cell.length_c   1.000
_cell.angle_alpha   90.00
_cell.angle_beta   90.00
_cell.angle_gamma   90.00
#
_symmetry.space_group_name_H-M   'P 1'
#
loop_
_entity.id
_entity.type
_entity.pdbx_description
1 polymer ?
#
loop_
_entity_poly.entity_id
_entity_poly.type
_entity_poly.pdbx_seq_one_letter_code
_entity_poly.pdbx_strand_id
1 'polypeptide(L)'
;MQSFAARWLPRVMQGTSSGPVHYEEVITERWRSSRRDMLKVINRTSYRSVLTLYLFGQTPVPSGISEEEEMDGISGVVCIQTALLQLQELRHRLRNCQSKGLGVSAWSDAATSSAASSNLTQAFINLEMRAYWAAVAWDTSSSVTLNIRSSLTSGLKGACLEPAWRLAKGFLVGPFHARSEEWRKKGYEVSDETASQIISAAAICRLYTWKTIASVKEALAEGVEESDALFAWNALLDALEVYKTTIHPLLSTCERRLHFLGQVERLNWYQVVLHYHLGILILVDAVEAANRVDLLSQLTETKVDTEQESFNVLKFGLESEYTITGPREECSDPADTNPAAYATGKPITVSLVAIDPYPNHVVASIRLMAKVINRKYQAGKIKPEAYSYLSSTLVKALEQLPQSSKIVQSACENWPEPVPFDAASAGDV
;
A
#
# COMPACT_ATOMS: atom_id res chain seq x y z
N MET A 1 -8.63 13.91 7.63
CA MET A 1 -7.93 13.12 8.67
C MET A 1 -8.90 12.38 9.58
N GLN A 2 -9.84 13.05 10.25
CA GLN A 2 -10.80 12.38 11.15
C GLN A 2 -11.60 11.26 10.47
N SER A 3 -12.17 11.50 9.28
CA SER A 3 -12.90 10.46 8.53
C SER A 3 -12.01 9.28 8.12
N PHE A 4 -10.77 9.54 7.70
CA PHE A 4 -9.79 8.49 7.40
C PHE A 4 -9.50 7.61 8.62
N ALA A 5 -9.32 8.23 9.80
CA ALA A 5 -9.00 7.53 11.05
C ALA A 5 -10.22 6.85 11.70
N ALA A 6 -11.44 7.28 11.37
CA ALA A 6 -12.67 6.77 11.98
C ALA A 6 -12.83 5.24 11.82
N ARG A 7 -12.21 4.64 10.80
CA ARG A 7 -12.20 3.18 10.58
C ARG A 7 -11.67 2.35 11.76
N TRP A 8 -10.84 2.94 12.61
CA TRP A 8 -10.26 2.26 13.78
C TRP A 8 -11.02 2.53 15.08
N LEU A 9 -12.07 3.36 15.06
CA LEU A 9 -12.92 3.61 16.23
C LEU A 9 -13.43 2.33 16.90
N PRO A 10 -13.92 1.30 16.17
CA PRO A 10 -14.41 0.08 16.81
C PRO A 10 -13.35 -0.57 17.72
N ARG A 11 -12.07 -0.54 17.29
CA ARG A 11 -10.95 -1.13 18.05
C ARG A 11 -10.55 -0.30 19.26
N VAL A 12 -10.64 1.03 19.15
CA VAL A 12 -10.37 1.95 20.26
C VAL A 12 -11.46 1.87 21.33
N MET A 13 -12.71 1.69 20.91
CA MET A 13 -13.86 1.74 21.82
C MET A 13 -14.21 0.40 22.47
N GLN A 14 -13.70 -0.73 21.95
CA GLN A 14 -13.85 -2.08 22.54
C GLN A 14 -13.38 -2.18 24.01
N GLY A 15 -12.54 -1.25 24.49
CA GLY A 15 -12.07 -1.19 25.87
C GLY A 15 -12.88 -0.29 26.81
N THR A 16 -13.96 0.35 26.33
CA THR A 16 -14.76 1.29 27.13
C THR A 16 -15.99 0.61 27.73
N SER A 17 -16.19 0.74 29.03
CA SER A 17 -17.27 0.11 29.81
C SER A 17 -18.67 0.74 29.59
N SER A 18 -18.83 1.59 28.58
CA SER A 18 -20.00 2.45 28.41
C SER A 18 -20.84 2.06 27.18
N GLY A 19 -21.55 0.93 27.26
CA GLY A 19 -22.60 0.53 26.30
C GLY A 19 -22.15 0.40 24.83
N PRO A 20 -23.05 0.00 23.91
CA PRO A 20 -22.75 -0.02 22.49
C PRO A 20 -22.72 1.43 21.97
N VAL A 21 -21.53 2.01 21.84
CA VAL A 21 -21.39 3.25 21.07
C VAL A 21 -21.69 2.94 19.61
N HIS A 22 -22.63 3.68 19.01
CA HIS A 22 -22.95 3.65 17.59
C HIS A 22 -21.82 4.24 16.73
N TYR A 23 -20.63 3.63 16.77
CA TYR A 23 -19.47 4.07 15.99
C TYR A 23 -19.75 4.06 14.49
N GLU A 24 -20.68 3.23 14.01
CA GLU A 24 -21.10 3.16 12.60
C GLU A 24 -21.73 4.47 12.14
N GLU A 25 -22.58 5.08 12.97
CA GLU A 25 -23.19 6.39 12.69
C GLU A 25 -22.12 7.47 12.61
N VAL A 26 -21.16 7.46 13.55
CA VAL A 26 -20.04 8.41 13.57
C VAL A 26 -19.18 8.26 12.32
N ILE A 27 -18.81 7.03 11.93
CA ILE A 27 -18.03 6.75 10.73
C ILE A 27 -18.75 7.28 9.49
N THR A 28 -20.05 6.99 9.39
CA THR A 28 -20.90 7.38 8.26
C THR A 28 -21.06 8.89 8.17
N GLU A 29 -21.37 9.56 9.28
CA GLU A 29 -21.53 11.02 9.34
C GLU A 29 -20.22 11.72 8.97
N ARG A 30 -19.08 11.27 9.50
CA ARG A 30 -17.76 11.84 9.21
C ARG A 30 -17.39 11.67 7.74
N TRP A 31 -17.71 10.51 7.15
CA TRP A 31 -17.51 10.26 5.73
C TRP A 31 -18.37 11.19 4.86
N ARG A 32 -19.68 11.28 5.13
CA ARG A 32 -20.61 12.18 4.40
C ARG A 32 -20.16 13.63 4.51
N SER A 33 -19.78 14.09 5.70
CA SER A 33 -19.29 15.44 5.92
C SER A 33 -18.02 15.71 5.13
N SER A 34 -17.05 14.80 5.17
CA SER A 34 -15.79 14.96 4.43
C SER A 34 -16.04 14.95 2.91
N ARG A 35 -16.94 14.10 2.42
CA ARG A 35 -17.28 13.99 1.00
C ARG A 35 -17.87 15.30 0.45
N ARG A 36 -18.77 15.95 1.19
CA ARG A 36 -19.34 17.26 0.79
C ARG A 36 -18.26 18.33 0.65
N ASP A 37 -17.26 18.33 1.54
CA ASP A 37 -16.18 19.31 1.49
C ASP A 37 -15.20 19.07 0.33
N MET A 38 -15.13 17.85 -0.22
CA MET A 38 -14.19 17.55 -1.31
C MET A 38 -14.45 18.40 -2.57
N LEU A 39 -15.70 18.81 -2.84
CA LEU A 39 -16.02 19.74 -3.93
C LEU A 39 -15.32 21.11 -3.77
N LYS A 40 -15.10 21.57 -2.54
CA LYS A 40 -14.33 22.79 -2.28
C LYS A 40 -12.83 22.53 -2.43
N VAL A 41 -12.37 21.36 -1.99
CA VAL A 41 -10.95 20.99 -2.01
C VAL A 41 -10.41 20.80 -3.44
N ILE A 42 -11.19 20.19 -4.34
CA ILE A 42 -10.79 20.03 -5.75
C ILE A 42 -10.55 21.37 -6.46
N ASN A 43 -11.25 22.42 -6.03
CA ASN A 43 -11.16 23.76 -6.61
C ASN A 43 -9.99 24.60 -6.04
N ARG A 44 -9.30 24.11 -5.00
CA ARG A 44 -8.19 24.82 -4.36
C ARG A 44 -6.89 24.05 -4.54
N THR A 45 -6.06 24.41 -5.50
CA THR A 45 -4.76 23.76 -5.72
C THR A 45 -3.77 24.12 -4.61
N SER A 46 -3.39 23.14 -3.78
CA SER A 46 -2.35 23.28 -2.74
C SER A 46 -1.86 21.92 -2.26
N TYR A 47 -0.65 21.82 -1.69
CA TYR A 47 -0.16 20.55 -1.11
C TYR A 47 -1.09 19.99 -0.02
N ARG A 48 -1.77 20.87 0.73
CA ARG A 48 -2.79 20.46 1.72
C ARG A 48 -4.00 19.83 1.05
N SER A 49 -4.43 20.38 -0.07
CA SER A 49 -5.53 19.83 -0.88
C SER A 49 -5.16 18.50 -1.49
N VAL A 50 -3.95 18.36 -2.03
CA VAL A 50 -3.40 17.09 -2.53
C VAL A 50 -3.46 16.01 -1.43
N LEU A 51 -2.93 16.29 -0.24
CA LEU A 51 -2.98 15.34 0.87
C LEU A 51 -4.41 15.04 1.32
N THR A 52 -5.28 16.05 1.37
CA THR A 52 -6.68 15.89 1.81
C THR A 52 -7.47 15.02 0.84
N LEU A 53 -7.33 15.26 -0.46
CA LEU A 53 -7.95 14.47 -1.52
C LEU A 53 -7.44 13.03 -1.51
N TYR A 54 -6.12 12.84 -1.35
CA TYR A 54 -5.54 11.50 -1.26
C TYR A 54 -6.07 10.73 -0.03
N LEU A 55 -6.04 11.34 1.17
CA LEU A 55 -6.55 10.71 2.39
C LEU A 55 -8.04 10.38 2.29
N PHE A 56 -8.85 11.26 1.70
CA PHE A 56 -10.26 10.96 1.47
C PHE A 56 -10.42 9.82 0.46
N GLY A 57 -9.66 9.81 -0.62
CA GLY A 57 -9.67 8.71 -1.60
C GLY A 57 -9.26 7.35 -1.05
N GLN A 58 -8.43 7.33 0.00
CA GLN A 58 -8.07 6.14 0.76
C GLN A 58 -9.05 5.83 1.92
N THR A 59 -10.10 6.64 2.11
CA THR A 59 -11.09 6.41 3.17
C THR A 59 -12.13 5.40 2.68
N PRO A 60 -12.28 4.24 3.35
CA PRO A 60 -13.27 3.24 2.98
C PRO A 60 -14.67 3.84 2.98
N VAL A 61 -15.46 3.47 1.98
CA VAL A 61 -16.89 3.78 1.97
C VAL A 61 -17.54 2.98 3.12
N PRO A 62 -18.31 3.66 4.00
CA PRO A 62 -19.04 2.98 5.07
C PRO A 62 -20.02 1.95 4.52
N SER A 63 -20.23 0.87 5.27
CA SER A 63 -21.32 -0.08 5.05
C SER A 63 -22.67 0.62 5.19
N GLY A 64 -23.61 0.30 4.30
CA GLY A 64 -24.95 0.92 4.29
C GLY A 64 -25.09 2.17 3.42
N ILE A 65 -24.01 2.63 2.76
CA ILE A 65 -24.12 3.63 1.68
C ILE A 65 -24.66 2.95 0.41
N SER A 66 -25.83 3.40 -0.05
CA SER A 66 -26.46 2.90 -1.28
C SER A 66 -25.62 3.25 -2.52
N GLU A 67 -25.77 2.48 -3.60
CA GLU A 67 -25.10 2.77 -4.86
C GLU A 67 -25.52 4.14 -5.42
N GLU A 68 -26.79 4.51 -5.28
CA GLU A 68 -27.30 5.83 -5.67
C GLU A 68 -26.62 6.96 -4.89
N GLU A 69 -26.48 6.84 -3.56
CA GLU A 69 -25.76 7.84 -2.76
C GLU A 69 -24.28 7.92 -3.18
N GLU A 70 -23.65 6.78 -3.46
CA GLU A 70 -22.26 6.72 -3.93
C GLU A 70 -22.09 7.36 -5.32
N MET A 71 -23.11 7.29 -6.18
CA MET A 71 -23.13 7.97 -7.47
C MET A 71 -23.39 9.49 -7.35
N ASP A 72 -24.12 9.95 -6.34
CA ASP A 72 -24.51 11.37 -6.13
C ASP A 72 -23.38 12.22 -5.51
N GLY A 73 -22.15 12.09 -6.01
CA GLY A 73 -21.03 12.90 -5.52
C GLY A 73 -19.67 12.46 -6.01
N ILE A 74 -18.62 13.02 -5.41
CA ILE A 74 -17.24 12.70 -5.80
C ILE A 74 -16.80 11.35 -5.24
N SER A 75 -16.28 10.49 -6.11
CA SER A 75 -15.72 9.19 -5.72
C SER A 75 -14.28 9.33 -5.23
N GLY A 76 -13.83 8.36 -4.43
CA GLY A 76 -12.45 8.33 -3.93
C GLY A 76 -11.41 8.28 -5.05
N VAL A 77 -11.71 7.58 -6.15
CA VAL A 77 -10.84 7.50 -7.34
C VAL A 77 -10.66 8.88 -7.99
N VAL A 78 -11.76 9.63 -8.17
CA VAL A 78 -11.70 11.00 -8.71
C VAL A 78 -10.90 11.91 -7.80
N CYS A 79 -11.04 11.79 -6.47
CA CYS A 79 -10.21 12.52 -5.52
C CYS A 79 -8.72 12.22 -5.69
N ILE A 80 -8.33 10.95 -5.81
CA ILE A 80 -6.93 10.55 -6.02
C ILE A 80 -6.41 11.14 -7.34
N GLN A 81 -7.13 10.98 -8.45
CA GLN A 81 -6.72 11.53 -9.75
C GLN A 81 -6.59 13.05 -9.72
N THR A 82 -7.53 13.75 -9.09
CA THR A 82 -7.46 15.21 -8.91
C THR A 82 -6.25 15.60 -8.05
N ALA A 83 -5.91 14.83 -7.02
CA ALA A 83 -4.73 15.07 -6.20
C ALA A 83 -3.43 15.00 -7.03
N LEU A 84 -3.33 14.01 -7.92
CA LEU A 84 -2.18 13.85 -8.82
C LEU A 84 -2.08 15.03 -9.81
N LEU A 85 -3.20 15.45 -10.40
CA LEU A 85 -3.27 16.60 -11.30
C LEU A 85 -2.85 17.91 -10.60
N GLN A 86 -3.40 18.17 -9.40
CA GLN A 86 -3.03 19.35 -8.61
C GLN A 86 -1.53 19.35 -8.27
N LEU A 87 -0.95 18.18 -7.99
CA LEU A 87 0.48 18.09 -7.71
C LEU A 87 1.34 18.36 -8.96
N GLN A 88 0.94 17.85 -10.13
CA GLN A 88 1.63 18.16 -11.39
C GLN A 88 1.61 19.67 -11.67
N GLU A 89 0.47 20.32 -11.46
CA GLU A 89 0.33 21.77 -11.60
C GLU A 89 1.23 22.54 -10.63
N LEU A 90 1.25 22.15 -9.34
CA LEU A 90 2.14 22.75 -8.33
C LEU A 90 3.62 22.61 -8.72
N ARG A 91 4.01 21.45 -9.23
CA ARG A 91 5.38 21.18 -9.70
C ARG A 91 5.76 22.00 -10.91
N HIS A 92 4.84 22.13 -11.86
CA HIS A 92 5.04 22.93 -13.06
C HIS A 92 5.25 24.41 -12.68
N ARG A 93 4.41 24.95 -11.79
CA ARG A 93 4.55 26.33 -11.28
C ARG A 93 5.90 26.55 -10.60
N LEU A 94 6.35 25.61 -9.76
CA LEU A 94 7.64 25.71 -9.09
C LEU A 94 8.81 25.79 -10.08
N ARG A 95 8.83 24.90 -11.09
CA ARG A 95 9.87 24.90 -12.14
C ARG A 95 9.88 26.22 -12.91
N ASN A 96 8.71 26.76 -13.24
CA ASN A 96 8.60 28.06 -13.91
C ASN A 96 9.11 29.21 -13.04
N CYS A 97 8.87 29.19 -11.73
CA CYS A 97 9.41 30.18 -10.79
C CYS A 97 10.94 30.08 -10.68
N GLN A 98 11.50 28.87 -10.59
CA GLN A 98 12.95 28.65 -10.55
C GLN A 98 13.63 29.12 -11.85
N SER A 99 13.04 28.78 -13.01
CA SER A 99 13.57 29.20 -14.32
C SER A 99 13.52 30.72 -14.51
N LYS A 100 12.48 31.40 -14.03
CA LYS A 100 12.38 32.88 -14.08
C LYS A 100 13.31 33.56 -13.09
N GLY A 101 13.56 32.97 -11.92
CA GLY A 101 14.52 33.48 -10.93
C GLY A 101 15.97 33.41 -11.39
N LEU A 102 16.33 32.40 -12.19
CA LEU A 102 17.66 32.27 -12.81
C LEU A 102 17.86 33.21 -14.02
N GLY A 103 16.79 33.62 -14.71
CA GLY A 103 16.85 34.50 -15.89
C GLY A 103 16.83 36.01 -15.61
N VAL A 104 16.62 36.45 -14.36
CA VAL A 104 16.51 37.89 -13.99
C VAL A 104 17.69 38.35 -13.11
N SER A 105 18.69 37.50 -12.85
CA SER A 105 19.91 37.90 -12.13
C SER A 105 20.95 38.64 -13.00
N ALA A 106 20.65 38.90 -14.27
CA ALA A 106 21.58 39.62 -15.16
C ALA A 106 21.45 41.13 -15.08
N TRP A 107 20.29 41.73 -14.73
CA TRP A 107 20.13 43.19 -14.65
C TRP A 107 19.28 43.61 -13.44
N SER A 108 19.93 43.95 -12.34
CA SER A 108 19.72 45.21 -11.60
C SER A 108 20.60 45.21 -10.35
N ASP A 109 21.46 46.21 -10.28
CA ASP A 109 22.27 46.54 -9.12
C ASP A 109 21.43 46.94 -7.89
N ALA A 110 22.08 46.74 -6.74
CA ALA A 110 21.97 47.47 -5.48
C ALA A 110 20.80 47.19 -4.50
N ALA A 111 21.24 46.73 -3.33
CA ALA A 111 20.81 47.09 -1.98
C ALA A 111 19.69 46.29 -1.29
N THR A 112 20.14 45.54 -0.27
CA THR A 112 19.42 45.18 0.97
C THR A 112 18.23 44.23 0.88
N SER A 113 18.51 42.92 0.82
CA SER A 113 17.79 41.88 1.60
C SER A 113 18.47 40.51 1.46
N SER A 114 19.73 40.42 1.88
CA SER A 114 20.47 39.16 1.97
C SER A 114 20.30 38.55 3.37
N ALA A 115 19.43 37.52 3.49
CA ALA A 115 19.54 36.38 4.41
C ALA A 115 18.24 35.53 4.48
N ALA A 116 17.08 36.08 4.13
CA ALA A 116 15.78 35.38 4.29
C ALA A 116 15.34 34.56 3.06
N SER A 117 15.90 34.81 1.88
CA SER A 117 15.49 34.17 0.62
C SER A 117 16.17 32.83 0.32
N SER A 118 17.28 32.50 1.00
CA SER A 118 18.03 31.25 0.80
C SER A 118 17.62 30.09 1.73
N ASN A 119 16.88 30.38 2.81
CA ASN A 119 16.40 29.36 3.75
C ASN A 119 15.05 28.77 3.36
N LEU A 120 14.32 29.41 2.43
CA LEU A 120 13.13 28.86 1.80
C LEU A 120 13.47 27.76 0.76
N THR A 121 14.75 27.40 0.59
CA THR A 121 15.25 26.86 -0.69
C THR A 121 15.68 25.39 -0.67
N GLN A 122 16.00 24.76 0.47
CA GLN A 122 16.31 23.31 0.51
C GLN A 122 15.25 22.47 1.24
N ALA A 123 14.78 22.93 2.41
CA ALA A 123 13.76 22.21 3.18
C ALA A 123 12.45 22.08 2.38
N PHE A 124 12.04 23.15 1.68
CA PHE A 124 10.90 23.13 0.79
C PHE A 124 11.11 22.15 -0.38
N ILE A 125 12.27 22.19 -1.05
CA ILE A 125 12.55 21.25 -2.16
C ILE A 125 12.55 19.81 -1.64
N ASN A 126 13.11 19.54 -0.46
CA ASN A 126 13.07 18.21 0.14
C ASN A 126 11.63 17.75 0.42
N LEU A 127 10.77 18.62 0.96
CA LEU A 127 9.34 18.32 1.17
C LEU A 127 8.59 18.12 -0.14
N GLU A 128 8.90 18.91 -1.16
CA GLU A 128 8.34 18.81 -2.49
C GLU A 128 8.72 17.49 -3.16
N MET A 129 10.00 17.11 -3.11
CA MET A 129 10.49 15.82 -3.60
C MET A 129 9.82 14.65 -2.88
N ARG A 130 9.62 14.75 -1.55
CA ARG A 130 8.87 13.75 -0.78
C ARG A 130 7.41 13.68 -1.21
N ALA A 131 6.75 14.82 -1.41
CA ALA A 131 5.36 14.88 -1.87
C ALA A 131 5.21 14.23 -3.26
N TYR A 132 6.17 14.47 -4.15
CA TYR A 132 6.20 13.82 -5.47
C TYR A 132 6.47 12.33 -5.41
N TRP A 133 7.45 11.88 -4.62
CA TRP A 133 7.68 10.45 -4.45
C TRP A 133 6.47 9.73 -3.85
N ALA A 134 5.81 10.35 -2.86
CA ALA A 134 4.58 9.84 -2.31
C ALA A 134 3.49 9.71 -3.39
N ALA A 135 3.31 10.74 -4.22
CA ALA A 135 2.32 10.69 -5.29
C ALA A 135 2.66 9.68 -6.39
N VAL A 136 3.94 9.50 -6.73
CA VAL A 136 4.40 8.42 -7.62
C VAL A 136 4.05 7.06 -7.02
N ALA A 137 4.23 6.89 -5.71
CA ALA A 137 3.84 5.67 -5.01
C ALA A 137 2.32 5.43 -5.05
N TRP A 138 1.53 6.49 -4.83
CA TRP A 138 0.07 6.44 -4.87
C TRP A 138 -0.46 6.10 -6.26
N ASP A 139 0.03 6.77 -7.29
CA ASP A 139 -0.35 6.55 -8.68
C ASP A 139 -0.01 5.12 -9.13
N THR A 140 1.19 4.65 -8.78
CA THR A 140 1.61 3.26 -9.06
C THR A 140 0.72 2.25 -8.34
N SER A 141 0.44 2.48 -7.05
CA SER A 141 -0.46 1.64 -6.27
C SER A 141 -1.82 1.52 -6.94
N SER A 142 -2.44 2.65 -7.31
CA SER A 142 -3.73 2.66 -7.98
C SER A 142 -3.68 1.97 -9.35
N SER A 143 -2.60 2.14 -10.12
CA SER A 143 -2.48 1.47 -11.43
C SER A 143 -2.41 -0.06 -11.33
N VAL A 144 -1.76 -0.57 -10.28
CA VAL A 144 -1.69 -2.01 -10.02
C VAL A 144 -3.00 -2.54 -9.46
N THR A 145 -3.65 -1.84 -8.53
CA THR A 145 -4.80 -2.41 -7.80
C THR A 145 -6.17 -2.07 -8.39
N LEU A 146 -6.29 -1.01 -9.19
CA LEU A 146 -7.56 -0.53 -9.77
C LEU A 146 -7.62 -0.66 -11.30
N ASN A 147 -6.60 -1.24 -11.95
CA ASN A 147 -6.51 -1.34 -13.42
C ASN A 147 -6.64 0.00 -14.14
N ILE A 148 -6.21 1.10 -13.51
CA ILE A 148 -6.16 2.43 -14.15
C ILE A 148 -4.76 2.69 -14.70
N ARG A 149 -4.64 3.47 -15.78
CA ARG A 149 -3.32 3.94 -16.24
C ARG A 149 -2.70 4.89 -15.22
N SER A 150 -1.38 4.82 -15.08
CA SER A 150 -0.60 5.76 -14.26
C SER A 150 -0.65 7.16 -14.90
N SER A 151 -0.99 8.17 -14.10
CA SER A 151 -1.11 9.57 -14.54
C SER A 151 0.20 10.35 -14.44
N LEU A 152 1.06 10.02 -13.46
CA LEU A 152 2.33 10.74 -13.22
C LEU A 152 3.49 10.17 -14.01
N THR A 153 3.55 8.84 -14.14
CA THR A 153 4.63 8.13 -14.83
C THR A 153 4.02 7.24 -15.90
N SER A 154 3.30 7.89 -16.81
CA SER A 154 2.47 7.23 -17.82
C SER A 154 3.30 6.49 -18.87
N GLY A 155 2.62 5.60 -19.58
CA GLY A 155 3.16 4.90 -20.73
C GLY A 155 3.85 3.59 -20.38
N LEU A 156 3.80 2.69 -21.36
CA LEU A 156 4.30 1.33 -21.27
C LEU A 156 5.77 1.26 -20.84
N LYS A 157 6.60 2.16 -21.39
CA LYS A 157 8.04 2.24 -21.11
C LYS A 157 8.36 3.10 -19.89
N GLY A 158 7.35 3.64 -19.20
CA GLY A 158 7.51 4.55 -18.08
C GLY A 158 8.38 3.97 -16.96
N ALA A 159 8.25 2.67 -16.68
CA ALA A 159 9.08 1.97 -15.69
C ALA A 159 10.60 2.04 -15.98
N CYS A 160 10.99 2.19 -17.25
CA CYS A 160 12.39 2.21 -17.69
C CYS A 160 12.88 3.61 -18.08
N LEU A 161 11.96 4.48 -18.54
CA LEU A 161 12.32 5.77 -19.13
C LEU A 161 12.07 6.96 -18.20
N GLU A 162 11.15 6.84 -17.25
CA GLU A 162 10.86 7.97 -16.36
C GLU A 162 11.98 8.16 -15.32
N PRO A 163 12.39 9.41 -15.04
CA PRO A 163 13.50 9.70 -14.12
C PRO A 163 13.32 9.09 -12.73
N ALA A 164 12.09 9.09 -12.19
CA ALA A 164 11.80 8.53 -10.86
C ALA A 164 12.16 7.04 -10.78
N TRP A 165 11.84 6.27 -11.83
CA TRP A 165 12.09 4.84 -11.87
C TRP A 165 13.52 4.49 -12.24
N ARG A 166 14.18 5.30 -13.08
CA ARG A 166 15.63 5.17 -13.31
C ARG A 166 16.43 5.39 -12.02
N LEU A 167 16.04 6.37 -11.21
CA LEU A 167 16.65 6.62 -9.91
C LEU A 167 16.40 5.45 -8.95
N ALA A 168 15.16 4.92 -8.90
CA ALA A 168 14.83 3.76 -8.08
C ALA A 168 15.66 2.52 -8.48
N LYS A 169 15.66 2.16 -9.78
CA LYS A 169 16.46 1.04 -10.31
C LYS A 169 17.95 1.27 -10.01
N GLY A 170 18.49 2.44 -10.34
CA GLY A 170 19.89 2.80 -10.15
C GLY A 170 20.34 2.73 -8.68
N PHE A 171 19.50 3.19 -7.75
CA PHE A 171 19.75 3.05 -6.31
C PHE A 171 19.85 1.58 -5.89
N LEU A 172 18.89 0.75 -6.33
CA LEU A 172 18.79 -0.66 -5.96
C LEU A 172 19.97 -1.47 -6.49
N VAL A 173 20.29 -1.34 -7.78
CA VAL A 173 21.33 -2.15 -8.44
C VAL A 173 22.75 -1.63 -8.25
N GLY A 174 22.90 -0.36 -7.84
CA GLY A 174 24.19 0.28 -7.65
C GLY A 174 24.51 0.49 -6.17
N PRO A 175 24.29 1.71 -5.62
CA PRO A 175 24.73 2.07 -4.27
C PRO A 175 24.21 1.14 -3.17
N PHE A 176 22.93 0.77 -3.20
CA PHE A 176 22.37 -0.10 -2.16
C PHE A 176 22.93 -1.51 -2.28
N HIS A 177 22.96 -2.08 -3.49
CA HIS A 177 23.54 -3.40 -3.73
C HIS A 177 24.99 -3.46 -3.22
N ALA A 178 25.86 -2.54 -3.64
CA ALA A 178 27.26 -2.51 -3.21
C ALA A 178 27.40 -2.36 -1.69
N ARG A 179 26.67 -1.42 -1.08
CA ARG A 179 26.74 -1.16 0.37
C ARG A 179 26.30 -2.36 1.22
N SER A 180 25.33 -3.12 0.74
CA SER A 180 24.79 -4.28 1.45
C SER A 180 25.44 -5.61 1.05
N GLU A 181 26.51 -5.59 0.25
CA GLU A 181 27.23 -6.79 -0.16
C GLU A 181 27.83 -7.54 1.03
N GLU A 182 28.42 -6.82 1.99
CA GLU A 182 28.98 -7.44 3.19
C GLU A 182 27.90 -8.12 4.04
N TRP A 183 26.75 -7.46 4.20
CA TRP A 183 25.58 -8.02 4.89
C TRP A 183 25.08 -9.30 4.22
N ARG A 184 25.07 -9.36 2.88
CA ARG A 184 24.66 -10.56 2.13
C ARG A 184 25.68 -11.70 2.23
N LYS A 185 26.99 -11.40 2.23
CA LYS A 185 28.05 -12.42 2.20
C LYS A 185 28.43 -12.96 3.58
N LYS A 186 28.54 -12.08 4.57
CA LYS A 186 29.06 -12.41 5.90
C LYS A 186 27.97 -12.45 6.98
N GLY A 187 26.75 -12.03 6.64
CA GLY A 187 25.69 -11.78 7.62
C GLY A 187 25.90 -10.45 8.35
N TYR A 188 24.93 -10.10 9.18
CA TYR A 188 24.94 -8.89 10.00
C TYR A 188 24.07 -9.09 11.23
N GLU A 189 24.32 -8.32 12.29
CA GLU A 189 23.41 -8.25 13.43
C GLU A 189 22.22 -7.37 13.06
N VAL A 190 21.01 -7.89 13.25
CA VAL A 190 19.77 -7.19 12.90
C VAL A 190 19.40 -6.26 14.06
N SER A 191 19.78 -4.99 13.95
CA SER A 191 19.24 -3.89 14.78
C SER A 191 18.01 -3.25 14.13
N ASP A 192 17.24 -2.47 14.89
CA ASP A 192 16.10 -1.70 14.36
C ASP A 192 16.53 -0.73 13.26
N GLU A 193 17.69 -0.07 13.39
CA GLU A 193 18.21 0.85 12.38
C GLU A 193 18.57 0.11 11.08
N THR A 194 19.22 -1.05 11.19
CA THR A 194 19.62 -1.85 10.03
C THR A 194 18.39 -2.44 9.35
N ALA A 195 17.43 -2.96 10.13
CA ALA A 195 16.15 -3.43 9.63
C ALA A 195 15.38 -2.30 8.92
N SER A 196 15.32 -1.11 9.49
CA SER A 196 14.66 0.06 8.90
C SER A 196 15.26 0.45 7.55
N GLN A 197 16.60 0.43 7.41
CA GLN A 197 17.27 0.68 6.14
C GLN A 197 16.94 -0.38 5.07
N ILE A 198 16.92 -1.64 5.46
CA ILE A 198 16.59 -2.77 4.57
C ILE A 198 15.13 -2.70 4.14
N ILE A 199 14.21 -2.50 5.08
CA ILE A 199 12.77 -2.39 4.81
C ILE A 199 12.48 -1.18 3.92
N SER A 200 13.19 -0.06 4.11
CA SER A 200 13.08 1.12 3.25
C SER A 200 13.52 0.81 1.80
N ALA A 201 14.65 0.12 1.63
CA ALA A 201 15.10 -0.30 0.31
C ALA A 201 14.14 -1.32 -0.34
N ALA A 202 13.61 -2.24 0.46
CA ALA A 202 12.59 -3.19 0.03
C ALA A 202 11.30 -2.48 -0.40
N ALA A 203 10.88 -1.41 0.30
CA ALA A 203 9.72 -0.61 -0.07
C ALA A 203 9.90 0.06 -1.44
N ILE A 204 11.11 0.54 -1.76
CA ILE A 204 11.48 1.09 -3.07
C ILE A 204 11.45 0.00 -4.14
N CYS A 205 12.08 -1.16 -3.86
CA CYS A 205 12.10 -2.30 -4.78
C CYS A 205 10.69 -2.78 -5.10
N ARG A 206 9.86 -2.99 -4.07
CA ARG A 206 8.44 -3.33 -4.19
C ARG A 206 7.70 -2.34 -5.08
N LEU A 207 7.91 -1.03 -4.90
CA LEU A 207 7.25 -0.03 -5.72
C LEU A 207 7.72 -0.06 -7.18
N TYR A 208 9.02 -0.28 -7.40
CA TYR A 208 9.58 -0.45 -8.74
C TYR A 208 9.01 -1.69 -9.45
N THR A 209 8.94 -2.83 -8.75
CA THR A 209 8.28 -4.05 -9.24
C THR A 209 6.81 -3.82 -9.56
N TRP A 210 6.09 -3.08 -8.70
CA TRP A 210 4.70 -2.71 -8.98
C TRP A 210 4.57 -1.85 -10.23
N LYS A 211 5.49 -0.92 -10.47
CA LYS A 211 5.48 -0.14 -11.70
C LYS A 211 5.70 -1.01 -12.94
N THR A 212 6.64 -1.96 -12.91
CA THR A 212 6.84 -2.88 -14.03
C THR A 212 5.63 -3.80 -14.24
N ILE A 213 4.97 -4.25 -13.17
CA ILE A 213 3.70 -4.98 -13.25
C ILE A 213 2.61 -4.12 -13.91
N ALA A 214 2.48 -2.85 -13.53
CA ALA A 214 1.52 -1.94 -14.14
C ALA A 214 1.76 -1.79 -15.65
N SER A 215 3.03 -1.65 -16.08
CA SER A 215 3.39 -1.64 -17.50
C SER A 215 3.00 -2.94 -18.21
N VAL A 216 3.26 -4.11 -17.62
CA VAL A 216 2.86 -5.40 -18.23
C VAL A 216 1.34 -5.48 -18.37
N LYS A 217 0.59 -5.11 -17.33
CA LYS A 217 -0.87 -5.10 -17.36
C LYS A 217 -1.42 -4.16 -18.44
N GLU A 218 -0.82 -2.99 -18.61
CA GLU A 218 -1.17 -2.03 -19.66
C GLU A 218 -0.93 -2.64 -21.06
N ALA A 219 0.24 -3.26 -21.29
CA ALA A 219 0.53 -3.97 -22.55
C ALA A 219 -0.50 -5.07 -22.87
N LEU A 220 -0.82 -5.90 -21.87
CA LEU A 220 -1.76 -7.01 -22.03
C LEU A 220 -3.19 -6.51 -22.30
N ALA A 221 -3.61 -5.44 -21.63
CA ALA A 221 -4.96 -4.88 -21.80
C ALA A 221 -5.14 -4.15 -23.15
N GLU A 222 -4.08 -3.53 -23.67
CA GLU A 222 -4.13 -2.74 -24.90
C GLU A 222 -3.84 -3.53 -26.17
N GLY A 223 -3.34 -4.76 -26.03
CA GLY A 223 -2.97 -5.58 -27.19
C GLY A 223 -1.87 -4.93 -28.03
N VAL A 224 -0.88 -4.33 -27.36
CA VAL A 224 0.28 -3.70 -28.03
C VAL A 224 1.09 -4.72 -28.82
N GLU A 225 2.00 -4.23 -29.67
CA GLU A 225 2.92 -5.11 -30.41
C GLU A 225 3.71 -6.03 -29.47
N GLU A 226 3.96 -7.27 -29.92
CA GLU A 226 4.64 -8.29 -29.11
C GLU A 226 6.03 -7.83 -28.65
N SER A 227 6.73 -7.03 -29.45
CA SER A 227 8.02 -6.43 -29.10
C SER A 227 7.94 -5.52 -27.86
N ASP A 228 6.88 -4.73 -27.78
CA ASP A 228 6.62 -3.80 -26.69
C ASP A 228 6.07 -4.52 -25.44
N ALA A 229 5.24 -5.55 -25.64
CA ALA A 229 4.81 -6.43 -24.55
C ALA A 229 6.01 -7.18 -23.92
N LEU A 230 6.89 -7.75 -24.74
CA LEU A 230 8.12 -8.41 -24.30
C LEU A 230 9.10 -7.43 -23.65
N PHE A 231 9.15 -6.17 -24.10
CA PHE A 231 9.94 -5.14 -23.42
C PHE A 231 9.46 -4.91 -21.99
N ALA A 232 8.15 -4.74 -21.79
CA ALA A 232 7.58 -4.59 -20.45
C ALA A 232 7.80 -5.84 -19.59
N TRP A 233 7.67 -7.03 -20.19
CA TRP A 233 7.94 -8.30 -19.53
C TRP A 233 9.39 -8.45 -19.07
N ASN A 234 10.36 -8.16 -19.93
CA ASN A 234 11.79 -8.22 -19.58
C ASN A 234 12.14 -7.22 -18.47
N ALA A 235 11.54 -6.03 -18.49
CA ALA A 235 11.72 -5.06 -17.41
C ALA A 235 11.16 -5.57 -16.06
N LEU A 236 10.09 -6.35 -16.08
CA LEU A 236 9.56 -7.02 -14.91
C LEU A 236 10.50 -8.14 -14.43
N LEU A 237 11.01 -8.99 -15.32
CA LEU A 237 11.97 -10.04 -14.96
C LEU A 237 13.23 -9.46 -14.31
N ASP A 238 13.76 -8.36 -14.87
CA ASP A 238 14.83 -7.57 -14.28
C ASP A 238 14.48 -7.15 -12.83
N ALA A 239 13.27 -6.63 -12.61
CA ALA A 239 12.85 -6.17 -11.28
C ALA A 239 12.72 -7.32 -10.27
N LEU A 240 12.24 -8.49 -10.71
CA LEU A 240 12.18 -9.70 -9.90
C LEU A 240 13.59 -10.19 -9.53
N GLU A 241 14.53 -10.15 -10.47
CA GLU A 241 15.92 -10.53 -10.23
C GLU A 241 16.62 -9.57 -9.25
N VAL A 242 16.35 -8.27 -9.35
CA VAL A 242 16.84 -7.28 -8.35
C VAL A 242 16.32 -7.61 -6.96
N TYR A 243 15.03 -7.95 -6.83
CA TYR A 243 14.49 -8.36 -5.54
C TYR A 243 15.17 -9.63 -5.04
N LYS A 244 15.24 -10.68 -5.86
CA LYS A 244 15.81 -11.99 -5.52
C LYS A 244 17.25 -11.90 -5.05
N THR A 245 18.08 -11.11 -5.75
CA THR A 245 19.53 -11.03 -5.48
C THR A 245 19.90 -10.01 -4.39
N THR A 246 19.18 -8.89 -4.33
CA THR A 246 19.59 -7.75 -3.51
C THR A 246 18.78 -7.64 -2.22
N ILE A 247 17.46 -7.83 -2.31
CA ILE A 247 16.53 -7.52 -1.23
C ILE A 247 16.15 -8.77 -0.43
N HIS A 248 15.78 -9.85 -1.10
CA HIS A 248 15.28 -11.06 -0.46
C HIS A 248 16.23 -11.63 0.61
N PRO A 249 17.55 -11.79 0.37
CA PRO A 249 18.45 -12.35 1.39
C PRO A 249 18.51 -11.51 2.68
N LEU A 250 18.36 -10.18 2.54
CA LEU A 250 18.35 -9.25 3.66
C LEU A 250 17.01 -9.32 4.41
N LEU A 251 15.89 -9.34 3.68
CA LEU A 251 14.56 -9.47 4.29
C LEU A 251 14.39 -10.80 5.03
N SER A 252 14.88 -11.92 4.50
CA SER A 252 14.84 -13.22 5.17
C SER A 252 15.67 -13.24 6.46
N THR A 253 16.74 -12.43 6.50
CA THR A 253 17.54 -12.28 7.73
C THR A 253 16.78 -11.45 8.76
N CYS A 254 16.10 -10.37 8.35
CA CYS A 254 15.19 -9.62 9.22
C CYS A 254 14.03 -10.48 9.72
N GLU A 255 13.44 -11.32 8.86
CA GLU A 255 12.32 -12.21 9.17
C GLU A 255 12.65 -13.13 10.36
N ARG A 256 13.82 -13.77 10.33
CA ARG A 256 14.32 -14.64 11.42
C ARG A 256 14.50 -13.92 12.76
N ARG A 257 14.52 -12.58 12.75
CA ARG A 257 14.72 -11.73 13.92
C ARG A 257 13.51 -10.85 14.22
N LEU A 258 12.37 -11.04 13.55
CA LEU A 258 11.19 -10.17 13.72
C LEU A 258 10.75 -10.03 15.18
N HIS A 259 10.79 -11.09 15.97
CA HIS A 259 10.42 -11.06 17.39
C HIS A 259 11.29 -10.15 18.26
N PHE A 260 12.49 -9.78 17.79
CA PHE A 260 13.42 -8.88 18.49
C PHE A 260 13.34 -7.44 17.99
N LEU A 261 12.56 -7.19 16.92
CA LEU A 261 12.40 -5.85 16.35
C LEU A 261 11.29 -5.05 17.02
N GLY A 262 11.45 -3.74 16.99
CA GLY A 262 10.41 -2.78 17.36
C GLY A 262 9.08 -3.02 16.65
N GLN A 263 7.97 -2.61 17.28
CA GLN A 263 6.63 -2.80 16.69
C GLN A 263 6.46 -2.05 15.36
N VAL A 264 7.17 -0.94 15.17
CA VAL A 264 7.14 -0.13 13.94
C VAL A 264 7.84 -0.88 12.81
N GLU A 265 9.00 -1.45 13.09
CA GLU A 265 9.80 -2.24 12.14
C GLU A 265 9.05 -3.52 11.74
N ARG A 266 8.41 -4.21 12.70
CA ARG A 266 7.54 -5.36 12.42
C ARG A 266 6.36 -5.00 11.51
N LEU A 267 5.68 -3.88 11.79
CA LEU A 267 4.58 -3.39 10.95
C LEU A 267 5.06 -3.04 9.53
N ASN A 268 6.17 -2.32 9.42
CA ASN A 268 6.72 -1.92 8.12
C ASN A 268 7.20 -3.14 7.30
N TRP A 269 7.83 -4.12 7.95
CA TRP A 269 8.21 -5.38 7.30
C TRP A 269 6.97 -6.09 6.76
N TYR A 270 5.96 -6.31 7.61
CA TYR A 270 4.70 -6.95 7.23
C TYR A 270 4.06 -6.27 6.01
N GLN A 271 3.94 -4.93 6.02
CA GLN A 271 3.34 -4.18 4.92
C GLN A 271 4.15 -4.31 3.62
N VAL A 272 5.48 -4.20 3.69
CA VAL A 272 6.33 -4.25 2.49
C VAL A 272 6.28 -5.64 1.85
N VAL A 273 6.38 -6.70 2.66
CA VAL A 273 6.37 -8.08 2.17
C VAL A 273 4.98 -8.46 1.65
N LEU A 274 3.91 -8.12 2.37
CA LEU A 274 2.53 -8.36 1.92
C LEU A 274 2.28 -7.71 0.56
N HIS A 275 2.63 -6.42 0.43
CA HIS A 275 2.42 -5.70 -0.81
C HIS A 275 3.31 -6.22 -1.95
N TYR A 276 4.55 -6.65 -1.68
CA TYR A 276 5.40 -7.23 -2.72
C TYR A 276 4.72 -8.46 -3.35
N HIS A 277 4.28 -9.40 -2.52
CA HIS A 277 3.62 -10.60 -2.98
C HIS A 277 2.23 -10.36 -3.56
N LEU A 278 1.46 -9.41 -3.01
CA LEU A 278 0.20 -8.96 -3.64
C LEU A 278 0.41 -8.51 -5.09
N GLY A 279 1.48 -7.77 -5.37
CA GLY A 279 1.81 -7.35 -6.74
C GLY A 279 2.00 -8.54 -7.67
N ILE A 280 2.74 -9.56 -7.22
CA ILE A 280 2.97 -10.78 -8.00
C ILE A 280 1.68 -11.57 -8.20
N LEU A 281 0.81 -11.68 -7.18
CA LEU A 281 -0.49 -12.34 -7.31
C LEU A 281 -1.38 -11.62 -8.34
N ILE A 282 -1.41 -10.29 -8.33
CA ILE A 282 -2.14 -9.48 -9.33
C ILE A 282 -1.58 -9.71 -10.73
N LEU A 283 -0.25 -9.76 -10.87
CA LEU A 283 0.41 -10.05 -12.13
C LEU A 283 0.02 -11.44 -12.67
N VAL A 284 0.13 -12.48 -11.84
CA VAL A 284 -0.23 -13.85 -12.23
C VAL A 284 -1.69 -13.90 -12.67
N ASP A 285 -2.60 -13.26 -11.93
CA ASP A 285 -4.01 -13.19 -12.28
C ASP A 285 -4.24 -12.48 -13.62
N ALA A 286 -3.54 -11.37 -13.89
CA ALA A 286 -3.63 -10.63 -15.14
C ALA A 286 -3.08 -11.42 -16.35
N VAL A 287 -1.96 -12.12 -16.19
CA VAL A 287 -1.38 -12.95 -17.27
C VAL A 287 -2.25 -14.18 -17.54
N GLU A 288 -2.83 -14.79 -16.49
CA GLU A 288 -3.83 -15.84 -16.62
C GLU A 288 -5.07 -15.35 -17.39
N ALA A 289 -5.60 -14.17 -17.04
CA ALA A 289 -6.75 -13.57 -17.72
C ALA A 289 -6.46 -13.25 -19.20
N ALA A 290 -5.22 -12.90 -19.52
CA ALA A 290 -4.75 -12.66 -20.89
C ALA A 290 -4.42 -13.94 -21.68
N ASN A 291 -4.54 -15.13 -21.07
CA ASN A 291 -4.20 -16.43 -21.67
C ASN A 291 -2.76 -16.55 -22.20
N ARG A 292 -1.81 -15.83 -21.59
CA ARG A 292 -0.37 -15.85 -21.97
C ARG A 292 0.39 -16.96 -21.26
N VAL A 293 0.13 -18.21 -21.66
CA VAL A 293 0.75 -19.42 -21.06
C VAL A 293 2.28 -19.40 -21.17
N ASP A 294 2.80 -18.84 -22.26
CA ASP A 294 4.23 -18.64 -22.48
C ASP A 294 4.89 -17.78 -21.39
N LEU A 295 4.21 -16.71 -20.96
CA LEU A 295 4.69 -15.83 -19.89
C LEU A 295 4.49 -16.48 -18.51
N LEU A 296 3.35 -17.15 -18.29
CA LEU A 296 3.09 -17.87 -17.03
C LEU A 296 4.14 -18.92 -16.73
N SER A 297 4.61 -19.65 -17.74
CA SER A 297 5.62 -20.70 -17.57
C SER A 297 6.91 -20.18 -16.92
N GLN A 298 7.29 -18.93 -17.21
CA GLN A 298 8.48 -18.27 -16.66
C GLN A 298 8.31 -17.81 -15.20
N LEU A 299 7.08 -17.69 -14.71
CA LEU A 299 6.78 -17.28 -13.33
C LEU A 299 6.54 -18.46 -12.37
N THR A 300 6.74 -19.71 -12.80
CA THR A 300 6.34 -20.89 -12.02
C THR A 300 6.95 -20.91 -10.61
N GLU A 301 8.27 -20.72 -10.48
CA GLU A 301 8.97 -20.66 -9.19
C GLU A 301 8.47 -19.47 -8.36
N THR A 302 8.52 -18.26 -8.93
CA THR A 302 8.08 -17.02 -8.29
C THR A 302 6.64 -17.08 -7.79
N LYS A 303 5.75 -17.75 -8.53
CA LYS A 303 4.35 -17.97 -8.17
C LYS A 303 4.24 -18.86 -6.94
N VAL A 304 4.91 -20.02 -6.93
CA VAL A 304 4.86 -20.96 -5.80
C VAL A 304 5.38 -20.30 -4.52
N ASP A 305 6.52 -19.60 -4.61
CA ASP A 305 7.10 -18.88 -3.48
C ASP A 305 6.15 -17.78 -2.99
N THR A 306 5.56 -17.02 -3.90
CA THR A 306 4.61 -15.95 -3.56
C THR A 306 3.35 -16.49 -2.88
N GLU A 307 2.84 -17.63 -3.32
CA GLU A 307 1.66 -18.25 -2.70
C GLU A 307 1.95 -18.65 -1.25
N GLN A 308 3.12 -19.22 -0.98
CA GLN A 308 3.55 -19.60 0.36
C GLN A 308 3.78 -18.36 1.25
N GLU A 309 4.55 -17.39 0.75
CA GLU A 309 4.91 -16.21 1.51
C GLU A 309 3.71 -15.29 1.79
N SER A 310 2.78 -15.16 0.83
CA SER A 310 1.54 -14.40 1.06
C SER A 310 0.74 -14.93 2.25
N PHE A 311 0.64 -16.26 2.37
CA PHE A 311 -0.05 -16.88 3.50
C PHE A 311 0.72 -16.66 4.81
N ASN A 312 2.04 -16.89 4.80
CA ASN A 312 2.90 -16.72 5.97
C ASN A 312 2.84 -15.29 6.52
N VAL A 313 2.87 -14.29 5.65
CA VAL A 313 2.85 -12.87 6.03
C VAL A 313 1.49 -12.44 6.58
N LEU A 314 0.39 -12.92 5.98
CA LEU A 314 -0.96 -12.68 6.53
C LEU A 314 -1.12 -13.31 7.91
N LYS A 315 -0.65 -14.55 8.09
CA LYS A 315 -0.64 -15.22 9.38
C LYS A 315 0.23 -14.46 10.40
N PHE A 316 1.43 -14.04 10.02
CA PHE A 316 2.29 -13.22 10.87
C PHE A 316 1.59 -11.91 11.29
N GLY A 317 0.91 -11.24 10.37
CA GLY A 317 0.18 -10.01 10.65
C GLY A 317 -1.01 -10.21 11.59
N LEU A 318 -1.64 -11.39 11.55
CA LEU A 318 -2.70 -11.79 12.48
C LEU A 318 -2.18 -12.06 13.89
N GLU A 319 -1.07 -12.80 13.99
CA GLU A 319 -0.49 -13.26 15.25
C GLU A 319 0.38 -12.19 15.92
N SER A 320 0.83 -11.19 15.17
CA SER A 320 1.65 -10.09 15.69
C SER A 320 0.80 -8.95 16.24
N GLU A 321 1.10 -8.56 17.47
CA GLU A 321 0.43 -7.47 18.16
C GLU A 321 1.19 -6.14 18.00
N TYR A 322 0.41 -5.06 17.94
CA TYR A 322 0.83 -3.67 17.98
C TYR A 322 0.10 -2.94 19.10
N THR A 323 0.85 -2.22 19.93
CA THR A 323 0.31 -1.49 21.06
C THR A 323 0.30 0.00 20.80
N ILE A 324 -0.89 0.59 20.83
CA ILE A 324 -1.12 2.04 20.74
C ILE A 324 -1.32 2.56 22.16
N THR A 325 -0.38 3.40 22.61
CA THR A 325 -0.50 4.14 23.87
C THR A 325 -1.05 5.53 23.59
N GLY A 326 -2.15 5.89 24.25
CA GLY A 326 -2.67 7.25 24.20
C GLY A 326 -1.69 8.27 24.82
N PRO A 327 -1.87 9.57 24.57
CA PRO A 327 -1.12 10.60 25.28
C PRO A 327 -1.32 10.41 26.78
N ARG A 328 -0.24 10.26 27.54
CA ARG A 328 -0.29 10.29 29.00
C ARG A 328 -0.61 11.73 29.38
N GLU A 329 -1.88 12.02 29.68
CA GLU A 329 -2.23 13.30 30.29
C GLU A 329 -1.49 13.37 31.64
N GLU A 330 -0.51 14.25 31.74
CA GLU A 330 0.01 14.73 33.02
C GLU A 330 -1.13 15.51 33.67
N CYS A 331 -1.96 14.79 34.43
CA CYS A 331 -3.12 15.33 35.12
C CYS A 331 -2.69 16.51 36.00
N SER A 332 -2.98 17.71 35.52
CA SER A 332 -2.71 18.99 36.17
C SER A 332 -4.05 19.72 36.33
N ASP A 333 -4.99 19.14 37.08
CA ASP A 333 -5.93 19.87 37.94
C ASP A 333 -7.00 18.94 38.55
N PRO A 334 -7.25 19.00 39.88
CA PRO A 334 -8.19 18.11 40.57
C PRO A 334 -9.66 18.57 40.49
N ALA A 335 -10.03 19.49 39.60
CA ALA A 335 -11.35 20.15 39.64
C ALA A 335 -12.28 19.92 38.44
N ASP A 336 -11.81 19.34 37.32
CA ASP A 336 -12.67 19.13 36.16
C ASP A 336 -13.47 17.83 36.26
N THR A 337 -14.67 17.98 36.81
CA THR A 337 -15.68 16.93 36.92
C THR A 337 -16.41 16.77 35.58
N ASN A 338 -15.70 16.31 34.55
CA ASN A 338 -16.30 15.75 33.33
C ASN A 338 -15.28 14.84 32.64
N PRO A 339 -15.13 13.57 33.07
CA PRO A 339 -14.32 12.62 32.35
C PRO A 339 -15.12 12.18 31.12
N ALA A 340 -14.94 12.88 30.01
CA ALA A 340 -15.30 12.32 28.71
C ALA A 340 -14.60 10.95 28.61
N ALA A 341 -15.34 9.94 28.15
CA ALA A 341 -14.98 8.51 28.13
C ALA A 341 -13.69 8.13 27.35
N TYR A 342 -12.86 9.11 26.98
CA TYR A 342 -11.55 8.97 26.36
C TYR A 342 -10.41 8.82 27.39
N ALA A 343 -10.68 9.00 28.68
CA ALA A 343 -9.70 9.06 29.76
C ALA A 343 -9.36 7.71 30.42
N THR A 344 -9.20 6.61 29.66
CA THR A 344 -8.69 5.37 30.30
C THR A 344 -7.18 5.23 30.26
N GLY A 345 -6.47 5.93 29.38
CA GLY A 345 -5.00 5.82 29.26
C GLY A 345 -4.49 4.38 29.07
N LYS A 346 -5.38 3.42 28.81
CA LYS A 346 -5.06 2.01 28.71
C LYS A 346 -4.48 1.75 27.32
N PRO A 347 -3.36 1.01 27.23
CA PRO A 347 -2.81 0.61 25.95
C PRO A 347 -3.84 -0.22 25.18
N ILE A 348 -4.05 0.11 23.91
CA ILE A 348 -4.85 -0.67 22.98
C ILE A 348 -3.91 -1.60 22.24
N THR A 349 -4.09 -2.90 22.40
CA THR A 349 -3.30 -3.92 21.69
C THR A 349 -4.16 -4.60 20.64
N VAL A 350 -3.68 -4.61 19.40
CA VAL A 350 -4.40 -5.09 18.21
C VAL A 350 -3.45 -5.78 17.24
N SER A 351 -3.97 -6.63 16.35
CA SER A 351 -3.16 -7.27 15.30
C SER A 351 -2.64 -6.26 14.27
N LEU A 352 -1.53 -6.57 13.59
CA LEU A 352 -1.03 -5.74 12.49
C LEU A 352 -2.04 -5.59 11.35
N VAL A 353 -2.81 -6.66 11.07
CA VAL A 353 -3.90 -6.64 10.08
C VAL A 353 -4.97 -5.61 10.45
N ALA A 354 -5.35 -5.52 11.74
CA ALA A 354 -6.40 -4.60 12.19
C ALA A 354 -6.02 -3.12 12.04
N ILE A 355 -4.72 -2.79 12.07
CA ILE A 355 -4.21 -1.42 11.94
C ILE A 355 -3.68 -1.11 10.53
N ASP A 356 -3.85 -2.02 9.58
CA ASP A 356 -3.36 -1.81 8.22
C ASP A 356 -4.01 -0.56 7.58
N PRO A 357 -3.21 0.39 7.06
CA PRO A 357 -3.72 1.60 6.43
C PRO A 357 -4.43 1.35 5.08
N TYR A 358 -4.21 0.19 4.45
CA TYR A 358 -4.73 -0.20 3.14
C TYR A 358 -5.59 -1.48 3.22
N PRO A 359 -6.77 -1.44 3.87
CA PRO A 359 -7.62 -2.62 4.02
C PRO A 359 -8.01 -3.25 2.67
N ASN A 360 -8.13 -2.45 1.61
CA ASN A 360 -8.38 -2.92 0.25
C ASN A 360 -7.24 -3.79 -0.31
N HIS A 361 -5.98 -3.53 0.05
CA HIS A 361 -4.85 -4.38 -0.35
C HIS A 361 -4.86 -5.72 0.39
N VAL A 362 -5.20 -5.71 1.68
CA VAL A 362 -5.36 -6.94 2.46
C VAL A 362 -6.51 -7.78 1.90
N VAL A 363 -7.67 -7.17 1.62
CA VAL A 363 -8.81 -7.85 0.97
C VAL A 363 -8.42 -8.46 -0.38
N ALA A 364 -7.68 -7.72 -1.22
CA ALA A 364 -7.22 -8.23 -2.51
C ALA A 364 -6.27 -9.43 -2.34
N SER A 365 -5.35 -9.36 -1.38
CA SER A 365 -4.43 -10.46 -1.05
C SER A 365 -5.18 -11.70 -0.60
N ILE A 366 -6.14 -11.54 0.30
CA ILE A 366 -7.02 -12.59 0.79
C ILE A 366 -7.82 -13.24 -0.35
N ARG A 367 -8.45 -12.44 -1.22
CA ARG A 367 -9.26 -12.94 -2.35
C ARG A 367 -8.42 -13.73 -3.35
N LEU A 368 -7.25 -13.20 -3.74
CA LEU A 368 -6.34 -13.91 -4.64
C LEU A 368 -5.82 -15.20 -4.01
N MET A 369 -5.54 -15.21 -2.71
CA MET A 369 -5.11 -16.41 -2.00
C MET A 369 -6.23 -17.45 -1.84
N ALA A 370 -7.46 -17.03 -1.57
CA ALA A 370 -8.62 -17.91 -1.57
C ALA A 370 -8.81 -18.58 -2.94
N LYS A 371 -8.63 -17.83 -4.04
CA LYS A 371 -8.65 -18.38 -5.40
C LYS A 371 -7.58 -19.46 -5.59
N VAL A 372 -6.35 -19.22 -5.14
CA VAL A 372 -5.24 -20.19 -5.20
C VAL A 372 -5.53 -21.45 -4.39
N ILE A 373 -5.95 -21.29 -3.13
CA ILE A 373 -6.25 -22.40 -2.22
C ILE A 373 -7.38 -23.27 -2.79
N ASN A 374 -8.46 -22.64 -3.26
CA ASN A 374 -9.58 -23.35 -3.89
C ASN A 374 -9.12 -24.15 -5.10
N ARG A 375 -8.31 -23.56 -5.99
CA ARG A 375 -7.76 -24.28 -7.15
C ARG A 375 -6.88 -25.46 -6.75
N LYS A 376 -6.02 -25.30 -5.74
CA LYS A 376 -5.17 -26.40 -5.22
C LYS A 376 -6.00 -27.52 -4.60
N TYR A 377 -7.08 -27.19 -3.90
CA TYR A 377 -7.99 -28.17 -3.31
C TYR A 377 -8.74 -28.96 -4.38
N GLN A 378 -9.30 -28.27 -5.36
CA GLN A 378 -9.97 -28.89 -6.50
C GLN A 378 -9.04 -29.79 -7.33
N ALA A 379 -7.76 -29.42 -7.42
CA ALA A 379 -6.74 -30.24 -8.08
C ALA A 379 -6.18 -31.37 -7.19
N GLY A 380 -6.72 -31.61 -5.99
CA GLY A 380 -6.26 -32.65 -5.06
C GLY A 380 -4.86 -32.42 -4.48
N LYS A 381 -4.28 -31.21 -4.62
CA LYS A 381 -2.92 -30.89 -4.17
C LYS A 381 -2.84 -30.58 -2.67
N ILE A 382 -3.97 -30.29 -2.02
CA ILE A 382 -4.06 -30.05 -0.58
C ILE A 382 -5.17 -30.90 0.01
N LYS A 383 -4.93 -31.42 1.21
CA LYS A 383 -5.90 -32.24 1.96
C LYS A 383 -7.00 -31.36 2.58
N PRO A 384 -8.19 -31.92 2.90
CA PRO A 384 -9.28 -31.17 3.52
C PRO A 384 -8.89 -30.45 4.82
N GLU A 385 -8.02 -31.05 5.64
CA GLU A 385 -7.57 -30.43 6.90
C GLU A 385 -6.73 -29.17 6.64
N ALA A 386 -5.82 -29.25 5.65
CA ALA A 386 -5.01 -28.12 5.24
C ALA A 386 -5.88 -27.03 4.61
N TYR A 387 -6.86 -27.39 3.78
CA TYR A 387 -7.82 -26.44 3.22
C TYR A 387 -8.57 -25.67 4.31
N SER A 388 -9.12 -26.38 5.30
CA SER A 388 -9.84 -25.78 6.43
C SER A 388 -8.95 -24.83 7.24
N TYR A 389 -7.70 -25.23 7.51
CA TYR A 389 -6.73 -24.38 8.22
C TYR A 389 -6.39 -23.10 7.43
N LEU A 390 -6.07 -23.23 6.14
CA LEU A 390 -5.71 -22.09 5.29
C LEU A 390 -6.90 -21.14 5.14
N SER A 391 -8.08 -21.67 4.84
CA SER A 391 -9.32 -20.89 4.68
C SER A 391 -9.71 -20.17 5.97
N SER A 392 -9.71 -20.87 7.11
CA SER A 392 -10.04 -20.24 8.41
C SER A 392 -9.04 -19.15 8.81
N THR A 393 -7.77 -19.27 8.46
CA THR A 393 -6.77 -18.21 8.70
C THR A 393 -7.08 -16.97 7.85
N LEU A 394 -7.46 -17.14 6.59
CA LEU A 394 -7.85 -16.02 5.73
C LEU A 394 -9.13 -15.33 6.21
N VAL A 395 -10.13 -16.09 6.67
CA VAL A 395 -11.36 -15.53 7.25
C VAL A 395 -11.04 -14.72 8.50
N LYS A 396 -10.19 -15.23 9.40
CA LYS A 396 -9.74 -14.47 10.58
C LYS A 396 -9.05 -13.16 10.20
N ALA A 397 -8.23 -13.16 9.15
CA ALA A 397 -7.61 -11.92 8.65
C ALA A 397 -8.66 -10.91 8.18
N LEU A 398 -9.68 -11.38 7.47
CA LEU A 398 -10.76 -10.54 6.99
C LEU A 398 -11.61 -9.95 8.14
N GLU A 399 -11.89 -10.74 9.17
CA GLU A 399 -12.60 -10.31 10.39
C GLU A 399 -11.84 -9.24 11.20
N GLN A 400 -10.51 -9.21 11.10
CA GLN A 400 -9.69 -8.20 11.77
C GLN A 400 -9.79 -6.82 11.12
N LEU A 401 -10.07 -6.75 9.82
CA LEU A 401 -10.21 -5.50 9.07
C LEU A 401 -11.42 -4.66 9.53
N PRO A 402 -11.48 -3.36 9.17
CA PRO A 402 -12.61 -2.49 9.52
C PRO A 402 -13.95 -3.00 8.95
N GLN A 403 -14.77 -3.64 9.79
CA GLN A 403 -16.05 -4.24 9.39
C GLN A 403 -17.11 -3.20 8.99
N SER A 404 -16.91 -1.93 9.31
CA SER A 404 -17.73 -0.82 8.81
C SER A 404 -17.41 -0.44 7.37
N SER A 405 -16.47 -1.11 6.70
CA SER A 405 -16.15 -0.87 5.30
C SER A 405 -17.02 -1.73 4.37
N LYS A 406 -17.64 -1.10 3.37
CA LYS A 406 -18.41 -1.76 2.31
C LYS A 406 -17.59 -2.83 1.56
N ILE A 407 -16.29 -2.58 1.29
CA ILE A 407 -15.41 -3.53 0.60
C ILE A 407 -15.12 -4.77 1.46
N VAL A 408 -14.92 -4.56 2.77
CA VAL A 408 -14.66 -5.66 3.72
C VAL A 408 -15.93 -6.50 3.89
N GLN A 409 -17.09 -5.88 4.11
CA GLN A 409 -18.36 -6.60 4.21
C GLN A 409 -18.67 -7.38 2.94
N SER A 410 -18.54 -6.76 1.77
CA SER A 410 -18.71 -7.44 0.49
C SER A 410 -17.75 -8.63 0.34
N ALA A 411 -16.53 -8.55 0.86
CA ALA A 411 -15.60 -9.68 0.86
C ALA A 411 -16.00 -10.79 1.84
N CYS A 412 -16.61 -10.45 2.98
CA CYS A 412 -17.14 -11.43 3.93
C CYS A 412 -18.37 -12.15 3.36
N GLU A 413 -19.30 -11.41 2.76
CA GLU A 413 -20.55 -11.94 2.18
C GLU A 413 -20.29 -12.83 0.96
N ASN A 414 -19.33 -12.44 0.11
CA ASN A 414 -18.95 -13.21 -1.07
C ASN A 414 -17.80 -14.20 -0.79
N TRP A 415 -17.63 -14.64 0.46
CA TRP A 415 -16.61 -15.63 0.77
C TRP A 415 -16.91 -16.93 0.01
N PRO A 416 -15.93 -17.56 -0.66
CA PRO A 416 -16.18 -18.80 -1.39
C PRO A 416 -16.67 -19.88 -0.42
N GLU A 417 -17.86 -20.43 -0.69
CA GLU A 417 -18.32 -21.60 0.05
C GLU A 417 -17.36 -22.79 -0.17
N PRO A 418 -17.21 -23.68 0.82
CA PRO A 418 -16.42 -24.89 0.66
C PRO A 418 -17.01 -25.72 -0.48
N VAL A 419 -16.33 -25.75 -1.63
CA VAL A 419 -16.75 -26.61 -2.74
C VAL A 419 -16.56 -28.07 -2.30
N PRO A 420 -17.57 -28.94 -2.42
CA PRO A 420 -17.43 -30.35 -2.06
C PRO A 420 -16.25 -30.98 -2.80
N PHE A 421 -15.45 -31.78 -2.10
CA PHE A 421 -14.39 -32.56 -2.76
C PHE A 421 -15.05 -33.68 -3.55
N ASP A 422 -15.04 -33.58 -4.87
CA ASP A 422 -15.64 -34.58 -5.75
C ASP A 422 -14.64 -35.74 -5.96
N ALA A 423 -14.64 -36.68 -5.01
CA ALA A 423 -13.74 -37.84 -4.99
C ALA A 423 -13.89 -38.76 -6.23
N ALA A 424 -14.94 -38.57 -7.03
CA ALA A 424 -15.19 -39.32 -8.26
C ALA A 424 -14.26 -38.96 -9.43
N SER A 425 -13.51 -37.84 -9.34
CA SER A 425 -12.62 -37.37 -10.41
C SER A 425 -11.12 -37.70 -10.21
N ALA A 426 -10.77 -38.31 -9.07
CA ALA A 426 -9.38 -38.67 -8.72
C ALA A 426 -9.07 -40.17 -8.87
N GLY A 427 -9.99 -40.94 -9.46
CA GLY A 427 -9.72 -42.30 -9.95
C GLY A 427 -9.39 -42.24 -11.43
N ASP A 428 -8.24 -42.79 -11.80
CA ASP A 428 -7.69 -42.94 -13.16
C ASP A 428 -6.95 -41.72 -13.75
N VAL A 429 -5.70 -41.48 -13.31
CA VAL A 429 -4.48 -41.40 -14.15
C VAL A 429 -3.25 -41.82 -13.34
#